data_AF-A0A5C7PUD6-F1
#
_entry.id   AF-A0A5C7PUD6-F1
#
_cell.length_a   1.000
_cell.length_b   1.000
_cell.length_c   1.000
_cell.angle_alpha   90.00
_cell.angle_beta   90.00
_cell.angle_gamma   90.00
#
_symmetry.space_group_name_H-M   'P 1'
#
loop_
_entity.id
_entity.type
_entity.pdbx_description
1 polymer ?
#
loop_
_entity_poly.entity_id
_entity_poly.type
_entity_poly.pdbx_seq_one_letter_code
_entity_poly.pdbx_strand_id
1 'polypeptide(L)'
;METQLKTISVEEQRAMGIRRTRYTPAVPDQPAQTTALARVPRSEVMPQTPVHFEVTPTATSHIDMRTSAQDRAIGFLIASMPRTFAFSLAVTLASIVLGGVTLAASLVILFGTFSIVELASYIYTLTVSAEGTAHYEARQKWSVIRREQAERWRHYNRLTGGE
;
A
#
# COMPACT_ATOMS: atom_id res chain seq x y z
N MET A 1 -26.38 19.22 39.39
CA MET A 1 -27.38 19.53 38.34
C MET A 1 -27.16 18.54 37.21
N GLU A 2 -28.01 17.51 37.11
CA GLU A 2 -27.91 16.51 36.03
C GLU A 2 -28.44 17.11 34.73
N THR A 3 -27.59 17.19 33.71
CA THR A 3 -27.97 17.68 32.38
C THR A 3 -28.63 16.54 31.63
N GLN A 4 -29.97 16.56 31.50
CA GLN A 4 -30.67 15.58 30.67
C GLN A 4 -30.31 15.80 29.19
N LEU A 5 -29.72 14.79 28.57
CA LEU A 5 -29.44 14.79 27.14
C LEU A 5 -30.76 14.60 26.36
N LYS A 6 -31.13 15.60 25.57
CA LYS A 6 -32.32 15.55 24.71
C LYS A 6 -32.07 14.61 23.54
N THR A 7 -32.81 13.50 23.47
CA THR A 7 -32.80 12.60 22.31
C THR A 7 -33.53 13.26 21.16
N ILE A 8 -32.78 13.67 20.12
CA ILE A 8 -33.31 14.35 18.94
C ILE A 8 -33.77 13.31 17.92
N SER A 9 -34.98 13.49 17.38
CA SER A 9 -35.57 12.57 16.39
C SER A 9 -34.85 12.64 15.03
N VAL A 10 -34.95 11.58 14.23
CA VAL A 10 -34.34 11.51 12.89
C VAL A 10 -34.90 12.59 11.96
N GLU A 11 -36.15 13.03 12.17
CA GLU A 11 -36.78 14.07 11.38
C GLU A 11 -36.28 15.47 11.75
N GLU A 12 -36.10 15.76 13.05
CA GLU A 12 -35.44 17.00 13.49
C GLU A 12 -34.00 17.08 12.98
N GLN A 13 -33.27 15.95 12.93
CA GLN A 13 -31.92 15.92 12.37
C GLN A 13 -31.88 16.22 10.85
N ARG A 14 -32.95 15.86 10.11
CA ARG A 14 -33.09 16.26 8.69
C ARG A 14 -33.42 17.74 8.56
N ALA A 15 -34.32 18.27 9.40
CA ALA A 15 -34.68 19.68 9.41
C ALA A 15 -33.48 20.58 9.77
N MET A 16 -32.60 20.11 10.67
CA MET A 16 -31.35 20.81 11.02
C MET A 16 -30.24 20.65 9.97
N GLY A 17 -30.48 19.95 8.86
CA GLY A 17 -29.50 19.77 7.78
C GLY A 17 -28.33 18.83 8.12
N ILE A 18 -28.38 18.13 9.26
CA ILE A 18 -27.33 17.20 9.70
C ILE A 18 -27.33 15.95 8.81
N ARG A 19 -28.51 15.53 8.31
CA ARG A 19 -28.64 14.47 7.29
C ARG A 19 -28.98 15.05 5.93
N ARG A 20 -28.06 14.91 4.96
CA ARG A 20 -28.29 15.29 3.55
C ARG A 20 -29.36 14.39 2.92
N THR A 21 -30.38 15.01 2.32
CA THR A 21 -31.35 14.37 1.44
C THR A 21 -30.63 13.85 0.19
N ARG A 22 -31.06 12.68 -0.31
CA ARG A 22 -30.51 11.98 -1.48
C ARG A 22 -30.19 12.96 -2.62
N TYR A 23 -28.98 12.85 -3.15
CA TYR A 23 -28.57 13.50 -4.39
C TYR A 23 -29.32 12.87 -5.56
N THR A 24 -30.18 13.65 -6.23
CA THR A 24 -30.74 13.30 -7.53
C THR A 24 -29.97 14.10 -8.58
N PRO A 25 -29.16 13.48 -9.46
CA PRO A 25 -28.44 14.22 -10.49
C PRO A 25 -29.44 14.89 -11.43
N ALA A 26 -29.25 16.19 -11.66
CA ALA A 26 -30.01 16.95 -12.65
C ALA A 26 -29.66 16.46 -14.06
N VAL A 27 -30.67 16.07 -14.84
CA VAL A 27 -30.54 15.85 -16.28
C VAL A 27 -30.60 17.24 -16.94
N PRO A 28 -29.55 17.71 -17.63
CA PRO A 28 -29.61 18.99 -18.32
C PRO A 28 -30.49 18.87 -19.58
N ASP A 29 -31.55 19.68 -19.64
CA ASP A 29 -32.33 19.91 -20.87
C ASP A 29 -31.43 20.61 -21.91
N GLN A 30 -30.89 19.85 -22.86
CA GLN A 30 -30.15 20.42 -23.99
C GLN A 30 -31.12 20.79 -25.12
N PRO A 31 -31.13 22.07 -25.58
CA PRO A 31 -31.87 22.46 -26.78
C PRO A 31 -31.22 21.86 -28.03
N ALA A 32 -32.05 21.23 -28.87
CA ALA A 32 -31.65 20.58 -30.11
C ALA A 32 -31.00 21.56 -31.10
N GLN A 33 -29.67 21.50 -31.25
CA GLN A 33 -28.98 22.11 -32.39
C GLN A 33 -29.01 21.14 -33.58
N THR A 34 -29.79 21.48 -34.59
CA THR A 34 -29.88 20.72 -35.85
C THR A 34 -28.61 20.96 -36.68
N THR A 35 -27.60 20.12 -36.48
CA THR A 35 -26.42 20.10 -37.35
C THR A 35 -26.62 18.98 -38.36
N ALA A 36 -26.73 19.33 -39.64
CA ALA A 36 -26.85 18.37 -40.73
C ALA A 36 -25.55 17.53 -40.83
N LEU A 37 -25.55 16.36 -40.21
CA LEU A 37 -24.45 15.41 -40.26
C LEU A 37 -24.59 14.54 -41.52
N ALA A 38 -23.50 14.45 -42.28
CA ALA A 38 -23.33 13.48 -43.35
C ALA A 38 -23.68 12.07 -42.83
N ARG A 39 -24.41 11.31 -43.65
CA ARG A 39 -24.88 9.96 -43.31
C ARG A 39 -23.68 9.02 -43.11
N VAL A 40 -23.20 8.93 -41.88
CA VAL A 40 -22.29 7.85 -41.46
C VAL A 40 -23.06 6.54 -41.65
N PRO A 41 -22.52 5.53 -42.35
CA PRO A 41 -23.17 4.22 -42.41
C PRO A 41 -23.39 3.76 -40.98
N ARG A 42 -24.66 3.48 -40.65
CA ARG A 42 -25.05 2.93 -39.36
C ARG A 42 -24.31 1.60 -39.25
N SER A 43 -23.16 1.58 -38.58
CA SER A 43 -22.66 0.32 -38.03
C SER A 43 -23.79 -0.14 -37.14
N GLU A 44 -24.43 -1.25 -37.48
CA GLU A 44 -25.32 -1.93 -36.56
C GLU A 44 -24.45 -2.25 -35.34
N VAL A 45 -24.53 -1.36 -34.35
CA VAL A 45 -23.98 -1.59 -33.04
C VAL A 45 -24.77 -2.80 -32.57
N MET A 46 -24.16 -3.98 -32.69
CA MET A 46 -24.72 -5.19 -32.11
C MET A 46 -25.16 -4.82 -30.70
N PRO A 47 -26.39 -5.14 -30.29
CA PRO A 47 -26.84 -4.85 -28.94
C PRO A 47 -25.78 -5.43 -28.02
N GLN A 48 -25.05 -4.56 -27.32
CA GLN A 48 -24.06 -4.98 -26.35
C GLN A 48 -24.88 -5.66 -25.26
N THR A 49 -25.04 -6.97 -25.37
CA THR A 49 -25.60 -7.79 -24.30
C THR A 49 -24.79 -7.41 -23.08
N PRO A 50 -25.39 -6.87 -22.01
CA PRO A 50 -24.66 -6.49 -20.82
C PRO A 50 -24.01 -7.76 -20.28
N VAL A 51 -22.73 -7.94 -20.57
CA VAL A 51 -21.96 -9.05 -20.03
C VAL A 51 -21.71 -8.69 -18.59
N HIS A 52 -22.58 -9.18 -17.72
CA HIS A 52 -22.37 -9.14 -16.29
C HIS A 52 -21.22 -10.09 -15.98
N PHE A 53 -20.00 -9.55 -15.96
CA PHE A 53 -18.87 -10.25 -15.38
C PHE A 53 -19.07 -10.27 -13.87
N GLU A 54 -19.56 -11.39 -13.34
CA GLU A 54 -19.44 -11.71 -11.92
C GLU A 54 -17.96 -11.99 -11.62
N VAL A 55 -17.18 -10.91 -11.56
CA VAL A 55 -15.82 -10.99 -11.04
C VAL A 55 -15.99 -11.19 -9.54
N THR A 56 -15.84 -12.44 -9.08
CA THR A 56 -15.72 -12.72 -7.65
C THR A 56 -14.61 -11.81 -7.13
N PRO A 57 -14.87 -10.90 -6.18
CA PRO A 57 -13.82 -10.04 -5.66
C PRO A 57 -12.68 -10.93 -5.21
N THR A 58 -11.51 -10.73 -5.82
CA THR A 58 -10.26 -11.40 -5.44
C THR A 58 -10.15 -11.33 -3.93
N ALA A 59 -9.93 -12.48 -3.28
CA ALA A 59 -9.88 -12.61 -1.83
C ALA A 59 -9.15 -11.41 -1.19
N THR A 60 -9.92 -10.52 -0.56
CA THR A 60 -9.38 -9.34 0.11
C THR A 60 -8.85 -9.78 1.47
N SER A 61 -7.53 -9.94 1.56
CA SER A 61 -6.83 -10.15 2.82
C SER A 61 -6.76 -8.80 3.56
N HIS A 62 -7.53 -8.66 4.64
CA HIS A 62 -7.40 -7.55 5.58
C HIS A 62 -6.56 -8.00 6.77
N ILE A 63 -5.29 -7.59 6.79
CA ILE A 63 -4.39 -7.81 7.94
C ILE A 63 -4.37 -6.51 8.74
N ASP A 64 -5.24 -6.42 9.74
CA ASP A 64 -5.27 -5.28 10.67
C ASP A 64 -4.23 -5.49 11.78
N MET A 65 -3.01 -5.00 11.56
CA MET A 65 -1.97 -4.98 12.59
C MET A 65 -2.08 -3.72 13.44
N ARG A 66 -2.68 -3.81 14.63
CA ARG A 66 -2.74 -2.72 15.61
C ARG A 66 -1.50 -2.75 16.53
N THR A 67 -0.33 -2.48 15.98
CA THR A 67 0.91 -2.38 16.77
C THR A 67 1.61 -1.05 16.48
N SER A 68 2.26 -0.48 17.49
CA SER A 68 3.09 0.69 17.27
C SER A 68 4.42 0.29 16.63
N ALA A 69 5.07 1.23 15.94
CA ALA A 69 6.44 1.02 15.44
C ALA A 69 7.43 0.75 16.59
N GLN A 70 7.17 1.33 17.76
CA GLN A 70 7.95 1.12 18.97
C GLN A 70 7.84 -0.32 19.48
N ASP A 71 6.63 -0.89 19.54
CA ASP A 71 6.44 -2.28 20.00
C ASP A 71 7.18 -3.27 19.11
N ARG A 72 7.21 -3.03 17.80
CA ARG A 72 7.97 -3.84 16.85
C ARG A 72 9.47 -3.70 17.04
N ALA A 73 9.97 -2.49 17.28
CA ALA A 73 11.39 -2.28 17.55
C ALA A 73 11.82 -2.94 18.87
N ILE A 74 11.01 -2.83 19.92
CA ILE A 74 11.27 -3.47 21.21
C ILE A 74 11.20 -5.00 21.07
N GLY A 75 10.17 -5.52 20.41
CA GLY A 75 10.03 -6.96 20.16
C GLY A 75 11.19 -7.52 19.35
N PHE A 76 11.68 -6.77 18.36
CA PHE A 76 12.91 -7.10 17.63
C PHE A 76 14.10 -7.18 18.58
N LEU A 77 14.38 -6.10 19.34
CA LEU A 77 15.53 -6.05 20.26
C LEU A 77 15.51 -7.19 21.28
N ILE A 78 14.35 -7.50 21.86
CA ILE A 78 14.20 -8.61 22.82
C ILE A 78 14.57 -9.95 22.16
N ALA A 79 14.20 -10.15 20.90
CA ALA A 79 14.46 -11.39 20.17
C ALA A 79 15.88 -11.46 19.58
N SER A 80 16.45 -10.35 19.14
CA SER A 80 17.73 -10.30 18.42
C SER A 80 18.93 -10.06 19.33
N MET A 81 18.81 -9.21 20.35
CA MET A 81 19.96 -8.75 21.11
C MET A 81 20.75 -9.89 21.79
N PRO A 82 20.13 -10.90 22.43
CA PRO A 82 20.90 -11.97 23.08
C PRO A 82 21.74 -12.78 22.09
N ARG A 83 21.19 -13.09 20.91
CA ARG A 83 21.87 -13.90 19.89
C ARG A 83 22.99 -13.13 19.19
N THR A 84 22.76 -11.86 18.86
CA THR A 84 23.77 -11.04 18.15
C THR A 84 24.90 -10.65 19.08
N PHE A 85 24.60 -10.43 20.37
CA PHE A 85 25.63 -10.27 21.39
C PHE A 85 26.45 -11.56 21.55
N ALA A 86 25.83 -12.73 21.71
CA ALA A 86 26.56 -13.99 21.83
C ALA A 86 27.46 -14.27 20.61
N PHE A 87 26.96 -14.01 19.41
CA PHE A 87 27.73 -14.17 18.17
C PHE A 87 28.92 -13.20 18.09
N SER A 88 28.68 -11.90 18.31
CA SER A 88 29.75 -10.90 18.27
C SER A 88 30.81 -11.13 19.34
N LEU A 89 30.41 -11.60 20.52
CA LEU A 89 31.33 -12.02 21.57
C LEU A 89 32.19 -13.21 21.12
N ALA A 90 31.59 -14.24 20.50
CA ALA A 90 32.32 -15.39 19.99
C ALA A 90 33.36 -14.99 18.91
N VAL A 91 32.97 -14.12 17.98
CA VAL A 91 33.88 -13.58 16.94
C VAL A 91 35.02 -12.78 17.57
N THR A 92 34.72 -11.99 18.60
CA THR A 92 35.72 -11.19 19.32
C THR A 92 36.73 -12.09 20.04
N LEU A 93 36.25 -13.11 20.76
CA LEU A 93 37.11 -14.08 21.44
C LEU A 93 37.98 -14.85 20.45
N ALA A 94 37.41 -15.29 19.32
CA ALA A 94 38.18 -15.92 18.26
C ALA A 94 39.27 -14.98 17.70
N SER A 95 38.96 -13.69 17.53
CA SER A 95 39.93 -12.69 17.06
C SER A 95 41.08 -12.48 18.05
N ILE A 96 40.81 -12.49 19.36
CA ILE A 96 41.83 -12.40 20.40
C ILE A 96 42.71 -13.67 20.40
N VAL A 97 42.09 -14.85 20.46
CA VAL A 97 42.80 -16.13 20.64
C VAL A 97 43.57 -16.54 19.39
N LEU A 98 42.98 -16.39 18.21
CA LEU A 98 43.56 -16.85 16.94
C LEU A 98 44.34 -15.75 16.22
N GLY A 99 43.89 -14.50 16.35
CA GLY A 99 44.47 -13.36 15.64
C GLY A 99 45.48 -12.54 16.44
N GLY A 100 45.63 -12.79 17.75
CA GLY A 100 46.53 -12.01 18.62
C GLY A 100 46.15 -10.54 18.72
N VAL A 101 44.87 -10.21 18.54
CA VAL A 101 44.37 -8.84 18.50
C VAL A 101 44.41 -8.20 19.90
N THR A 102 44.86 -6.95 19.99
CA THR A 102 44.89 -6.20 21.25
C THR A 102 43.49 -5.94 21.80
N LEU A 103 43.37 -5.71 23.12
CA LEU A 103 42.07 -5.46 23.76
C LEU A 103 41.32 -4.25 23.15
N ALA A 104 42.04 -3.20 22.77
CA ALA A 104 41.44 -2.03 22.13
C ALA A 104 40.82 -2.38 20.78
N ALA A 105 41.54 -3.14 19.95
CA ALA A 105 41.03 -3.58 18.65
C ALA A 105 39.90 -4.62 18.79
N SER A 106 39.93 -5.48 19.82
CA SER A 106 38.85 -6.43 20.06
C SER A 106 37.53 -5.74 20.43
N LEU A 107 37.57 -4.60 21.13
CA LEU A 107 36.35 -3.81 21.38
C LEU A 107 35.75 -3.26 20.08
N VAL A 108 36.59 -2.77 19.16
CA VAL A 108 36.14 -2.32 17.84
C VAL A 108 35.50 -3.48 17.07
N ILE A 109 36.10 -4.68 17.13
CA ILE A 109 35.53 -5.88 16.51
C ILE A 109 34.20 -6.27 17.15
N LEU A 110 34.10 -6.24 18.48
CA LEU A 110 32.87 -6.57 19.21
C LEU A 110 31.72 -5.66 18.78
N PHE A 111 31.90 -4.35 18.94
CA PHE A 111 30.86 -3.38 18.60
C PHE A 111 30.58 -3.34 17.09
N GLY A 112 31.62 -3.42 16.25
CA GLY A 112 31.45 -3.44 14.80
C GLY A 112 30.68 -4.66 14.31
N THR A 113 31.05 -5.85 14.78
CA THR A 113 30.35 -7.11 14.43
C THR A 113 28.92 -7.08 14.95
N PHE A 114 28.73 -6.66 16.21
CA PHE A 114 27.40 -6.51 16.80
C PHE A 114 26.52 -5.57 15.95
N SER A 115 27.00 -4.37 15.65
CA SER A 115 26.24 -3.39 14.86
C SER A 115 25.93 -3.86 13.45
N ILE A 116 26.88 -4.48 12.75
CA ILE A 116 26.66 -4.99 11.38
C ILE A 116 25.61 -6.10 11.38
N VAL A 117 25.75 -7.07 12.29
CA VAL A 117 24.83 -8.22 12.35
C VAL A 117 23.44 -7.80 12.80
N GLU A 118 23.34 -6.93 13.80
CA GLU A 118 22.07 -6.40 14.28
C GLU A 118 21.35 -5.59 13.20
N LEU A 119 22.09 -4.72 12.49
CA LEU A 119 21.56 -3.93 11.38
C LEU A 119 21.08 -4.83 10.23
N ALA A 120 21.88 -5.82 9.84
CA ALA A 120 21.50 -6.77 8.79
C ALA A 120 20.24 -7.57 9.18
N SER A 121 20.17 -8.00 10.44
CA SER A 121 18.99 -8.69 10.98
C SER A 121 17.76 -7.78 10.96
N TYR A 122 17.89 -6.50 11.30
CA TYR A 122 16.78 -5.56 11.31
C TYR A 122 16.25 -5.30 9.89
N ILE A 123 17.15 -5.08 8.93
CA ILE A 123 16.80 -4.93 7.51
C ILE A 123 16.06 -6.17 7.02
N TYR A 124 16.56 -7.37 7.33
CA TYR A 124 15.89 -8.61 6.96
C TYR A 124 14.47 -8.67 7.54
N THR A 125 14.30 -8.36 8.83
CA THR A 125 12.98 -8.32 9.47
C THR A 125 12.04 -7.32 8.80
N LEU A 126 12.52 -6.13 8.42
CA LEU A 126 11.73 -5.14 7.68
C LEU A 126 11.27 -5.67 6.31
N THR A 127 12.15 -6.36 5.58
CA THR A 127 11.82 -6.90 4.25
C THR A 127 10.78 -8.03 4.30
N VAL A 128 10.80 -8.85 5.35
CA VAL A 128 9.85 -9.96 5.54
C VAL A 128 8.54 -9.49 6.22
N SER A 129 8.57 -8.34 6.91
CA SER A 129 7.40 -7.78 7.58
C SER A 129 6.26 -7.50 6.59
N ALA A 130 5.02 -7.46 7.12
CA ALA A 130 3.81 -7.11 6.37
C ALA A 130 3.95 -5.77 5.60
N GLU A 131 4.69 -4.81 6.15
CA GLU A 131 4.97 -3.55 5.46
C GLU A 131 5.91 -3.73 4.26
N GLY A 132 6.94 -4.57 4.39
CA GLY A 132 7.87 -4.90 3.32
C GLY A 132 7.20 -5.67 2.18
N THR A 133 6.38 -6.66 2.53
CA THR A 133 5.60 -7.43 1.53
C THR A 133 4.54 -6.57 0.85
N ALA A 134 3.83 -5.72 1.60
CA ALA A 134 2.88 -4.77 1.01
C ALA A 134 3.57 -3.75 0.09
N HIS A 135 4.75 -3.26 0.46
CA HIS A 135 5.54 -2.38 -0.41
C HIS A 135 5.96 -3.08 -1.71
N TYR A 136 6.41 -4.33 -1.61
CA TYR A 136 6.77 -5.15 -2.77
C TYR A 136 5.58 -5.40 -3.70
N GLU A 137 4.44 -5.80 -3.12
CA GLU A 137 3.21 -6.04 -3.87
C GLU A 137 2.71 -4.75 -4.55
N ALA A 138 2.71 -3.62 -3.85
CA ALA A 138 2.36 -2.32 -4.41
C ALA A 138 3.30 -1.96 -5.57
N ARG A 139 4.61 -2.18 -5.41
CA ARG A 139 5.61 -1.91 -6.46
C ARG A 139 5.38 -2.75 -7.71
N GLN A 140 5.01 -4.03 -7.55
CA GLN A 140 4.65 -4.89 -8.68
C GLN A 140 3.34 -4.44 -9.35
N LYS A 141 2.29 -4.13 -8.58
CA LYS A 141 1.03 -3.61 -9.12
C LYS A 141 1.25 -2.34 -9.94
N TRP A 142 2.07 -1.41 -9.43
CA TRP A 142 2.45 -0.19 -10.16
C TRP A 142 3.28 -0.46 -11.42
N SER A 143 4.13 -1.49 -11.44
CA SER A 143 4.90 -1.83 -12.64
C SER A 143 3.98 -2.34 -13.76
N VAL A 144 3.00 -3.16 -13.41
CA VAL A 144 1.98 -3.66 -14.36
C VAL A 144 1.16 -2.51 -14.91
N ILE A 145 0.63 -1.64 -14.04
CA ILE A 145 -0.17 -0.47 -14.46
C ILE A 145 0.63 0.42 -15.41
N ARG A 146 1.90 0.72 -15.10
CA ARG A 146 2.76 1.52 -15.99
C ARG A 146 2.94 0.86 -17.35
N ARG A 147 3.13 -0.46 -17.40
CA ARG A 147 3.27 -1.20 -18.66
C ARG A 147 1.98 -1.13 -19.48
N GLU A 148 0.84 -1.39 -18.85
CA GLU A 148 -0.46 -1.30 -19.53
C GLU A 148 -0.76 0.10 -20.04
N GLN A 149 -0.48 1.15 -19.25
CA GLN A 149 -0.67 2.53 -19.69
C GLN A 149 0.22 2.87 -20.88
N ALA A 150 1.47 2.43 -20.87
CA ALA A 150 2.38 2.62 -22.01
C ALA A 150 1.88 1.88 -23.27
N GLU A 151 1.39 0.65 -23.13
CA GLU A 151 0.82 -0.12 -24.25
C GLU A 151 -0.48 0.50 -24.78
N ARG A 152 -1.38 0.95 -23.90
CA ARG A 152 -2.59 1.69 -24.29
C ARG A 152 -2.25 2.97 -25.03
N TRP A 153 -1.29 3.75 -24.53
CA TRP A 153 -0.83 4.97 -25.20
C TRP A 153 -0.26 4.69 -26.60
N ARG A 154 0.55 3.63 -26.75
CA ARG A 154 1.05 3.18 -28.06
C ARG A 154 -0.06 2.70 -29.00
N HIS A 155 -1.13 2.12 -28.47
CA HIS A 155 -2.29 1.72 -29.27
C HIS A 155 -3.08 2.94 -29.72
N TYR A 156 -3.33 3.91 -28.83
CA TYR A 156 -4.00 5.17 -29.18
C TYR A 156 -3.22 5.94 -30.25
N ASN A 157 -1.90 6.11 -30.10
CA ASN A 157 -1.08 6.80 -31.10
C ASN A 157 -1.16 6.16 -32.50
N ARG A 158 -1.29 4.83 -32.57
CA ARG A 158 -1.48 4.11 -33.84
C ARG A 158 -2.86 4.34 -34.47
N LEU A 159 -3.90 4.56 -33.65
CA LEU A 159 -5.27 4.82 -34.11
C LEU A 159 -5.49 6.29 -34.49
N THR A 160 -4.86 7.22 -33.77
CA THR A 160 -5.01 8.66 -34.02
C THR A 160 -4.06 9.21 -35.08
N GLY A 161 -3.25 8.35 -35.72
CA GLY A 161 -2.30 8.76 -36.77
C GLY A 161 -1.19 9.68 -36.25
N GLY A 162 -0.74 9.44 -35.00
CA GLY A 162 0.31 10.22 -34.36
C GLY A 162 1.72 10.00 -34.92
N GLU A 163 1.85 9.09 -35.89
CA GLU A 163 2.87 9.05 -36.96
C GLU A 163 2.20 8.51 -38.23
#